data_AF-A0A7Z0QLV7-F1
#
_entry.id   AF-A0A7Z0QLV7-F1
#
_cell.length_a   1.000
_cell.length_b   1.000
_cell.length_c   1.000
_cell.angle_alpha   90.00
_cell.angle_beta   90.00
_cell.angle_gamma   90.00
#
_symmetry.space_group_name_H-M   'P 1'
#
loop_
_entity.id
_entity.type
_entity.pdbx_description
1 polymer ?
#
loop_
_entity_poly.entity_id
_entity_poly.type
_entity_poly.pdbx_seq_one_letter_code
_entity_poly.pdbx_strand_id
1 'polypeptide(L)'
;MNARFDRIGWGRFAGSGERLARAVTIASVSFGRSLLWLLAAIIVGCGVWMLLPLSRGNSTEPVKSDVATVEPAPPGSTAAAVSPIVEAQAPAAAELDRLKISSQTWRRGGLGSKALVTFTLRNDNDYAVKDLEIVCAFTRRDGSHLTDRSRVLADTVTMKSRKTFARIAVGFINVNADQAKCSLVAARRA
;
A
#
# COMPACT_ATOMS: atom_id res chain seq x y z
N MET A 1 -22.48 40.82 16.42
CA MET A 1 -23.35 39.67 16.74
C MET A 1 -23.67 38.91 15.47
N ASN A 2 -23.37 37.60 15.49
CA ASN A 2 -23.72 36.57 14.49
C ASN A 2 -25.27 36.50 14.35
N ALA A 3 -25.90 35.99 13.30
CA ALA A 3 -25.58 34.89 12.40
C ALA A 3 -26.47 34.99 11.13
N ARG A 4 -25.98 34.50 10.00
CA ARG A 4 -26.84 34.10 8.87
C ARG A 4 -26.44 32.68 8.47
N PHE A 5 -27.35 31.75 8.73
CA PHE A 5 -27.33 30.40 8.20
C PHE A 5 -27.45 30.48 6.68
N ASP A 6 -26.53 29.86 5.96
CA ASP A 6 -26.78 29.50 4.57
C ASP A 6 -26.45 28.04 4.29
N ARG A 7 -27.40 27.45 3.58
CA ARG A 7 -27.63 26.03 3.36
C ARG A 7 -27.14 25.74 1.95
N ILE A 8 -25.95 25.17 1.84
CA ILE A 8 -25.40 24.63 0.58
C ILE A 8 -25.45 23.10 0.75
N GLY A 9 -26.13 22.28 -0.03
CA GLY A 9 -26.66 22.42 -1.38
C GLY A 9 -26.49 21.04 -2.02
N TRP A 10 -27.39 20.10 -1.71
CA TRP A 10 -27.37 18.75 -2.26
C TRP A 10 -27.90 18.79 -3.70
N GLY A 11 -26.97 18.84 -4.65
CA GLY A 11 -27.23 18.84 -6.09
C GLY A 11 -27.62 17.46 -6.61
N ARG A 12 -28.93 17.29 -6.78
CA ARG A 12 -29.70 16.37 -7.65
C ARG A 12 -28.91 15.77 -8.84
N PHE A 13 -28.61 14.47 -8.80
CA PHE A 13 -28.31 13.65 -9.99
C PHE A 13 -29.62 13.07 -10.54
N ALA A 14 -30.27 13.79 -11.45
CA ALA A 14 -31.35 13.28 -12.27
C ALA A 14 -31.13 13.77 -13.70
N GLY A 15 -30.96 12.83 -14.65
CA GLY A 15 -30.90 13.14 -16.08
C GLY A 15 -29.72 12.53 -16.82
N SER A 16 -29.63 11.19 -16.88
CA SER A 16 -28.74 10.51 -17.85
C SER A 16 -29.34 9.18 -18.36
N GLY A 17 -30.69 9.11 -18.44
CA GLY A 17 -31.41 7.88 -18.79
C GLY A 17 -31.75 7.73 -20.28
N GLU A 18 -31.78 8.80 -21.08
CA GLU A 18 -32.46 8.74 -22.39
C GLU A 18 -31.53 8.74 -23.61
N ARG A 19 -30.21 8.89 -23.45
CA ARG A 19 -29.25 8.83 -24.59
C ARG A 19 -28.60 7.46 -24.81
N LEU A 20 -28.74 6.53 -23.87
CA LEU A 20 -28.10 5.20 -23.97
C LEU A 20 -28.94 4.17 -24.74
N ALA A 21 -30.25 4.40 -24.92
CA ALA A 21 -31.12 3.45 -25.61
C ALA A 21 -30.94 3.42 -27.14
N ARG A 22 -30.32 4.44 -27.76
CA ARG A 22 -30.14 4.52 -29.22
C ARG A 22 -28.77 4.04 -29.74
N ALA A 23 -27.82 3.75 -28.85
CA ALA A 23 -26.47 3.34 -29.23
C ALA A 23 -26.25 1.81 -29.23
N VAL A 24 -27.19 1.03 -28.68
CA VAL A 24 -26.99 -0.41 -28.43
C VAL A 24 -27.31 -1.30 -29.63
N THR A 25 -28.04 -0.83 -30.64
CA THR A 25 -28.49 -1.69 -31.75
C THR A 25 -27.58 -1.74 -32.98
N ILE A 26 -26.52 -0.91 -33.08
CA ILE A 26 -25.67 -0.88 -34.29
C ILE A 26 -24.34 -1.66 -34.11
N ALA A 27 -23.95 -2.00 -32.89
CA ALA A 27 -22.63 -2.60 -32.61
C ALA A 27 -22.60 -4.13 -32.44
N SER A 28 -23.68 -4.85 -32.73
CA SER A 28 -23.78 -6.30 -32.42
C SER A 28 -23.37 -7.24 -33.55
N VAL A 29 -23.16 -6.77 -34.79
CA VAL A 29 -22.93 -7.68 -35.93
C VAL A 29 -21.44 -7.82 -36.31
N SER A 30 -20.58 -6.86 -35.97
CA SER A 30 -19.16 -6.90 -36.34
C SER A 30 -18.27 -7.65 -35.35
N PHE A 31 -18.69 -7.79 -34.09
CA PHE A 31 -17.86 -8.36 -33.03
C PHE A 31 -17.78 -9.90 -33.08
N GLY A 32 -18.86 -10.58 -33.50
CA GLY A 32 -18.90 -12.05 -33.58
C GLY A 32 -17.96 -12.64 -34.63
N ARG A 33 -17.83 -11.97 -35.79
CA ARG A 33 -16.95 -12.44 -36.88
C ARG A 33 -15.47 -12.27 -36.54
N SER A 34 -15.10 -11.19 -35.85
CA SER A 34 -13.73 -10.97 -35.39
C SER A 34 -13.32 -11.97 -34.29
N LEU A 35 -14.22 -12.28 -33.36
CA LEU A 35 -13.98 -13.25 -32.29
C LEU A 35 -13.79 -14.69 -32.85
N LEU A 36 -14.57 -15.09 -33.85
CA LEU A 36 -14.42 -16.39 -34.50
C LEU A 36 -13.07 -16.55 -35.20
N TRP A 37 -12.59 -15.49 -35.88
CA TRP A 37 -11.26 -15.51 -36.51
C TRP A 37 -10.12 -15.55 -35.49
N LEU A 38 -10.26 -14.85 -34.37
CA LEU A 38 -9.27 -14.92 -33.27
C LEU A 38 -9.20 -16.31 -32.65
N LEU A 39 -10.35 -16.95 -32.39
CA LEU A 39 -10.38 -18.31 -31.85
C LEU A 39 -9.77 -19.32 -32.82
N ALA A 40 -10.06 -19.21 -34.12
CA ALA A 40 -9.45 -20.07 -35.13
C ALA A 40 -7.91 -19.91 -35.19
N ALA A 41 -7.41 -18.67 -35.12
CA ALA A 41 -5.96 -18.40 -35.10
C ALA A 41 -5.27 -18.97 -33.84
N ILE A 42 -5.93 -18.91 -32.68
CA ILE A 42 -5.39 -19.49 -31.43
C ILE A 42 -5.31 -21.01 -31.54
N ILE A 43 -6.33 -21.69 -32.08
CA ILE A 43 -6.32 -23.15 -32.23
C ILE A 43 -5.20 -23.61 -33.16
N VAL A 44 -5.00 -22.92 -34.29
CA VAL A 44 -3.90 -23.23 -35.22
C VAL A 44 -2.53 -22.96 -34.57
N GLY A 45 -2.38 -21.83 -33.87
CA GLY A 45 -1.14 -21.49 -33.16
C GLY A 45 -0.77 -22.51 -32.07
N CYS A 46 -1.73 -22.94 -31.25
CA CYS A 46 -1.51 -23.96 -30.22
C CYS A 46 -1.21 -25.34 -30.82
N GLY A 47 -1.87 -25.71 -31.93
CA GLY A 47 -1.60 -26.97 -32.63
C GLY A 47 -0.17 -27.03 -33.19
N VAL A 48 0.33 -25.92 -33.74
CA VAL A 48 1.73 -25.82 -34.23
C VAL A 48 2.73 -25.88 -33.08
N TRP A 49 2.41 -25.31 -31.91
CA TRP A 49 3.33 -25.33 -30.76
C TRP A 49 3.48 -26.71 -30.12
N MET A 50 2.46 -27.57 -30.21
CA MET A 50 2.49 -28.97 -29.74
C MET A 50 3.35 -29.89 -30.61
N LEU A 51 3.73 -29.48 -31.83
CA LEU A 51 4.53 -30.26 -32.76
C LEU A 51 6.04 -30.02 -32.63
N LEU A 52 6.48 -29.15 -31.70
CA LEU A 52 7.91 -29.01 -31.38
C LEU A 52 8.31 -30.06 -30.33
N PRO A 53 9.32 -30.91 -30.60
CA PRO A 53 9.84 -31.83 -29.60
C PRO A 53 10.51 -31.02 -28.48
N LEU A 54 9.89 -31.06 -27.31
CA LEU A 54 10.39 -30.44 -26.09
C LEU A 54 11.68 -31.17 -25.68
N SER A 55 12.83 -30.56 -26.00
CA SER A 55 14.14 -31.04 -25.59
C SER A 55 14.21 -31.04 -24.06
N ARG A 56 14.18 -32.24 -23.49
CA ARG A 56 14.20 -32.51 -22.05
C ARG A 56 15.65 -32.41 -21.58
N GLY A 57 16.03 -31.27 -21.01
CA GLY A 57 17.34 -31.09 -20.38
C GLY A 57 17.29 -29.99 -19.33
N ASN A 58 17.38 -30.33 -18.04
CA ASN A 58 18.68 -30.45 -17.40
C ASN A 58 18.52 -31.07 -16.01
N SER A 59 19.48 -31.91 -15.70
CA SER A 59 19.62 -32.72 -14.50
C SER A 59 19.67 -31.94 -13.21
N THR A 60 19.17 -32.63 -12.19
CA THR A 60 19.38 -32.44 -10.76
C THR A 60 20.86 -32.37 -10.38
N GLU A 61 21.27 -31.32 -9.67
CA GLU A 61 22.39 -31.36 -8.74
C GLU A 61 21.92 -30.80 -7.39
N PRO A 62 21.84 -31.62 -6.32
CA PRO A 62 21.77 -31.11 -4.96
C PRO A 62 23.17 -30.70 -4.50
N VAL A 63 23.34 -29.40 -4.24
CA VAL A 63 24.53 -28.82 -3.63
C VAL A 63 24.79 -29.49 -2.27
N LYS A 64 25.96 -30.11 -2.20
CA LYS A 64 26.61 -30.69 -1.02
C LYS A 64 26.69 -29.65 0.10
N SER A 65 26.04 -29.92 1.23
CA SER A 65 26.22 -29.17 2.47
C SER A 65 27.45 -29.70 3.20
N ASP A 66 28.55 -28.94 3.15
CA ASP A 66 29.71 -29.18 4.01
C ASP A 66 29.37 -28.65 5.42
N VAL A 67 29.19 -29.59 6.35
CA VAL A 67 29.07 -29.33 7.79
C VAL A 67 30.49 -29.14 8.32
N ALA A 68 30.90 -27.89 8.52
CA ALA A 68 32.11 -27.57 9.26
C ALA A 68 31.82 -27.64 10.77
N THR A 69 32.27 -28.73 11.38
CA THR A 69 32.54 -28.88 12.82
C THR A 69 33.40 -27.72 13.31
N VAL A 70 32.88 -26.93 14.26
CA VAL A 70 33.68 -25.97 15.04
C VAL A 70 33.90 -26.56 16.42
N GLU A 71 35.17 -26.83 16.69
CA GLU A 71 35.75 -27.26 17.97
C GLU A 71 35.60 -26.15 19.04
N PRO A 72 35.30 -26.49 20.31
CA PRO A 72 35.18 -25.50 21.37
C PRO A 72 36.53 -25.27 22.06
N ALA A 73 36.97 -24.01 22.12
CA ALA A 73 38.09 -23.56 22.96
C ALA A 73 37.60 -22.47 23.96
N PRO A 74 38.27 -22.35 25.13
CA PRO A 74 37.65 -22.16 26.45
C PRO A 74 37.47 -20.67 26.87
N PRO A 75 36.85 -20.39 28.06
CA PRO A 75 36.20 -19.12 28.33
C PRO A 75 37.15 -18.00 28.77
N GLY A 76 36.91 -16.81 28.21
CA GLY A 76 36.75 -15.54 28.92
C GLY A 76 37.81 -15.15 29.95
N SER A 77 38.82 -14.40 29.50
CA SER A 77 39.63 -13.56 30.38
C SER A 77 38.93 -12.21 30.57
N THR A 78 38.61 -11.90 31.83
CA THR A 78 38.19 -10.60 32.34
C THR A 78 39.18 -9.50 31.99
N ALA A 79 38.71 -8.44 31.33
CA ALA A 79 39.30 -7.11 31.47
C ALA A 79 38.22 -6.05 31.24
N ALA A 80 37.86 -5.38 32.32
CA ALA A 80 37.09 -4.15 32.32
C ALA A 80 37.80 -3.10 31.46
N ALA A 81 37.06 -2.48 30.53
CA ALA A 81 37.40 -1.19 29.97
C ALA A 81 36.16 -0.30 30.08
N VAL A 82 36.39 0.81 30.77
CA VAL A 82 35.43 1.78 31.27
C VAL A 82 35.14 2.84 30.18
N SER A 83 33.85 3.13 29.97
CA SER A 83 33.26 4.38 29.43
C SER A 83 33.35 4.69 27.92
N PRO A 84 32.40 5.48 27.34
CA PRO A 84 31.35 6.26 28.00
C PRO A 84 29.95 5.69 27.80
N ILE A 85 29.11 5.91 28.82
CA ILE A 85 27.66 6.00 28.67
C ILE A 85 27.42 7.18 27.73
N VAL A 86 27.28 6.90 26.44
CA VAL A 86 26.51 7.76 25.57
C VAL A 86 25.10 7.65 26.14
N GLU A 87 24.70 8.64 26.91
CA GLU A 87 23.29 8.88 27.18
C GLU A 87 22.68 9.18 25.82
N ALA A 88 22.27 8.10 25.15
CA ALA A 88 21.55 8.13 23.90
C ALA A 88 20.23 8.79 24.27
N GLN A 89 20.22 10.12 24.19
CA GLN A 89 19.08 10.97 24.45
C GLN A 89 17.96 10.42 23.58
N ALA A 90 17.07 9.64 24.20
CA ALA A 90 16.03 8.94 23.46
C ALA A 90 15.27 10.02 22.70
N PRO A 91 15.13 9.89 21.37
CA PRO A 91 14.52 10.93 20.56
C PRO A 91 13.13 11.22 21.14
N ALA A 92 12.91 12.48 21.55
CA ALA A 92 11.69 12.89 22.20
C ALA A 92 10.49 12.56 21.32
N ALA A 93 9.52 11.84 21.89
CA ALA A 93 8.25 11.59 21.22
C ALA A 93 7.58 12.93 20.90
N ALA A 94 7.03 13.05 19.69
CA ALA A 94 6.35 14.27 19.28
C ALA A 94 4.91 14.30 19.85
N GLU A 95 4.44 15.49 20.18
CA GLU A 95 3.02 15.73 20.49
C GLU A 95 2.14 15.47 19.24
N LEU A 96 1.31 14.43 19.31
CA LEU A 96 0.48 13.98 18.18
C LEU A 96 -0.75 14.87 17.95
N ASP A 97 -1.23 15.59 18.97
CA ASP A 97 -2.46 16.41 18.90
C ASP A 97 -2.36 17.55 17.89
N ARG A 98 -1.13 18.01 17.61
CA ARG A 98 -0.81 19.04 16.61
C ARG A 98 -0.40 18.48 15.24
N LEU A 99 -0.52 17.17 15.06
CA LEU A 99 -0.33 16.47 13.79
C LEU A 99 -1.67 15.95 13.28
N LYS A 100 -2.07 16.38 12.08
CA LYS A 100 -3.37 16.00 11.51
C LYS A 100 -3.25 15.48 10.10
N ILE A 101 -3.86 14.32 9.83
CA ILE A 101 -4.11 13.86 8.47
C ILE A 101 -5.28 14.69 7.91
N SER A 102 -4.96 15.61 7.01
CA SER A 102 -5.91 16.57 6.42
C SER A 102 -6.70 16.01 5.24
N SER A 103 -6.13 15.05 4.54
CA SER A 103 -6.78 14.28 3.48
C SER A 103 -6.16 12.90 3.42
N GLN A 104 -6.96 11.92 3.01
CA GLN A 104 -6.48 10.57 2.74
C GLN A 104 -7.30 9.95 1.62
N THR A 105 -6.63 9.20 0.77
CA THR A 105 -7.21 8.31 -0.21
C THR A 105 -6.40 7.03 -0.22
N TRP A 106 -7.01 5.96 -0.70
CA TRP A 106 -6.32 4.70 -0.81
C TRP A 106 -6.78 3.99 -2.08
N ARG A 107 -5.97 3.05 -2.53
CA ARG A 107 -6.29 2.17 -3.64
C ARG A 107 -5.59 0.84 -3.47
N ARG A 108 -6.13 -0.18 -4.13
CA ARG A 108 -5.44 -1.47 -4.25
C ARG A 108 -4.39 -1.41 -5.38
N GLY A 109 -3.36 -2.22 -5.23
CA GLY A 109 -2.39 -2.58 -6.26
C GLY A 109 -2.04 -4.06 -6.14
N GLY A 110 -1.08 -4.53 -6.95
CA GLY A 110 -0.57 -5.91 -6.86
C GLY A 110 -1.68 -6.96 -6.89
N LEU A 111 -2.50 -6.97 -7.94
CA LEU A 111 -3.64 -7.88 -8.13
C LEU A 111 -4.77 -7.75 -7.08
N GLY A 112 -4.80 -6.65 -6.32
CA GLY A 112 -5.86 -6.37 -5.35
C GLY A 112 -5.46 -6.59 -3.90
N SER A 113 -4.32 -7.23 -3.62
CA SER A 113 -3.90 -7.55 -2.26
C SER A 113 -2.98 -6.51 -1.64
N LYS A 114 -2.36 -5.60 -2.42
CA LYS A 114 -1.47 -4.56 -1.87
C LYS A 114 -2.22 -3.25 -1.64
N ALA A 115 -2.10 -2.68 -0.45
CA ALA A 115 -2.69 -1.39 -0.11
C ALA A 115 -1.71 -0.24 -0.37
N LEU A 116 -2.14 0.72 -1.18
CA LEU A 116 -1.42 1.97 -1.45
C LEU A 116 -2.24 3.14 -0.91
N VAL A 117 -1.68 3.88 0.04
CA VAL A 117 -2.33 5.03 0.67
C VAL A 117 -1.68 6.31 0.18
N THR A 118 -2.49 7.33 -0.08
CA THR A 118 -2.03 8.69 -0.31
C THR A 118 -2.68 9.58 0.74
N PHE A 119 -1.88 10.29 1.52
CA PHE A 119 -2.42 11.16 2.56
C PHE A 119 -1.57 12.42 2.71
N THR A 120 -2.19 13.46 3.24
CA THR A 120 -1.53 14.74 3.46
C THR A 120 -1.51 15.08 4.94
N LEU A 121 -0.32 15.07 5.53
CA LEU A 121 -0.10 15.42 6.92
C LEU A 121 0.11 16.92 7.06
N ARG A 122 -0.58 17.54 8.02
CA ARG A 122 -0.34 18.89 8.50
C ARG A 122 0.40 18.82 9.83
N ASN A 123 1.53 19.52 9.92
CA ASN A 123 2.29 19.69 11.14
C ASN A 123 2.10 21.11 11.66
N ASP A 124 1.30 21.27 12.71
CA ASP A 124 1.08 22.55 13.37
C ASP A 124 2.02 22.77 14.57
N ASN A 125 3.01 21.89 14.78
CA ASN A 125 4.06 22.12 15.77
C ASN A 125 5.04 23.22 15.32
N ASP A 126 5.74 23.78 16.30
CA ASP A 126 6.88 24.70 16.17
C ASP A 126 8.23 23.98 15.93
N TYR A 127 8.18 22.67 15.72
CA TYR A 127 9.34 21.84 15.38
C TYR A 127 9.01 20.88 14.22
N ALA A 128 10.06 20.42 13.54
CA ALA A 128 9.94 19.39 12.53
C ALA A 128 9.75 18.00 13.17
N VAL A 129 9.03 17.13 12.49
CA VAL A 129 8.76 15.76 12.94
C VAL A 129 9.24 14.76 11.89
N LYS A 130 9.65 13.57 12.33
CA LYS A 130 10.11 12.46 11.49
C LYS A 130 9.64 11.13 12.05
N ASP A 131 9.91 10.05 11.33
CA ASP A 131 9.57 8.68 11.74
C ASP A 131 8.09 8.52 12.11
N LEU A 132 7.24 8.96 11.21
CA LEU A 132 5.80 8.95 11.40
C LEU A 132 5.29 7.52 11.30
N GLU A 133 4.65 7.03 12.35
CA GLU A 133 3.96 5.75 12.31
C GLU A 133 2.47 5.99 12.04
N ILE A 134 2.01 5.41 10.93
CA ILE A 134 0.60 5.37 10.56
C ILE A 134 0.06 3.97 10.77
N VAL A 135 -1.18 3.88 11.23
CA VAL A 135 -1.97 2.65 11.26
C VAL A 135 -3.20 2.88 10.41
N CYS A 136 -3.44 1.97 9.47
CA CYS A 136 -4.62 1.98 8.62
C CYS A 136 -5.49 0.77 8.93
N ALA A 137 -6.74 1.04 9.31
CA ALA A 137 -7.76 0.03 9.49
C ALA A 137 -8.54 -0.16 8.18
N PHE A 138 -8.69 -1.41 7.77
CA PHE A 138 -9.39 -1.80 6.55
C PHE A 138 -10.68 -2.53 6.92
N THR A 139 -11.78 -2.07 6.32
CA THR A 139 -13.12 -2.58 6.62
C THR A 139 -13.85 -2.94 5.33
N ARG A 140 -14.84 -3.82 5.44
CA ARG A 140 -15.79 -4.12 4.35
C ARG A 140 -16.77 -2.96 4.18
N ARG A 141 -17.54 -3.02 3.09
CA ARG A 141 -18.63 -2.05 2.82
C ARG A 141 -19.68 -1.99 3.95
N ASP A 142 -19.91 -3.10 4.65
CA ASP A 142 -20.82 -3.19 5.80
C ASP A 142 -20.23 -2.60 7.10
N GLY A 143 -18.98 -2.13 7.08
CA GLY A 143 -18.28 -1.59 8.24
C GLY A 143 -17.55 -2.64 9.09
N SER A 144 -17.68 -3.93 8.78
CA SER A 144 -16.96 -4.99 9.50
C SER A 144 -15.44 -4.84 9.30
N HIS A 145 -14.71 -4.96 10.41
CA HIS A 145 -13.25 -4.91 10.41
C HIS A 145 -12.67 -6.17 9.76
N LEU A 146 -11.59 -5.98 8.98
CA LEU A 146 -10.89 -7.09 8.33
C LEU A 146 -9.43 -7.17 8.75
N THR A 147 -8.71 -6.05 8.71
CA THR A 147 -7.26 -6.05 8.91
C THR A 147 -6.78 -4.66 9.25
N ASP A 148 -5.78 -4.57 10.13
CA ASP A 148 -4.99 -3.37 10.34
C ASP A 148 -3.58 -3.53 9.77
N ARG A 149 -3.02 -2.45 9.23
CA ARG A 149 -1.63 -2.40 8.79
C ARG A 149 -0.95 -1.13 9.28
N SER A 150 0.23 -1.28 9.85
CA SER A 150 1.07 -0.18 10.27
C SER A 150 2.22 0.06 9.28
N ARG A 151 2.68 1.31 9.20
CA ARG A 151 3.86 1.69 8.43
C ARG A 151 4.56 2.86 9.10
N VAL A 152 5.87 2.73 9.28
CA VAL A 152 6.74 3.84 9.68
C VAL A 152 7.29 4.54 8.42
N LEU A 153 7.25 5.87 8.43
CA LEU A 153 7.73 6.75 7.38
C LEU A 153 8.88 7.60 7.92
N ALA A 154 10.10 7.32 7.48
CA ALA A 154 11.32 8.00 7.93
C ALA A 154 11.43 9.46 7.45
N ASP A 155 10.53 9.88 6.56
CA ASP A 155 10.46 11.21 6.00
C ASP A 155 10.20 12.30 7.06
N THR A 156 10.97 13.39 6.98
CA THR A 156 10.74 14.57 7.80
C THR A 156 9.62 15.45 7.24
N VAL A 157 8.80 16.00 8.13
CA VAL A 157 7.80 17.05 7.89
C VAL A 157 8.23 18.28 8.67
N THR A 158 8.48 19.39 7.97
CA THR A 158 8.94 20.63 8.59
C THR A 158 7.88 21.24 9.53
N MET A 159 8.29 22.17 10.39
CA MET A 159 7.38 22.87 11.29
C MET A 159 6.35 23.70 10.52
N LYS A 160 5.15 23.87 11.08
CA LYS A 160 4.07 24.70 10.52
C LYS A 160 3.76 24.45 9.03
N SER A 161 3.93 23.21 8.57
CA SER A 161 3.87 22.88 7.15
C SER A 161 2.90 21.74 6.86
N ARG A 162 2.81 21.39 5.57
CA ARG A 162 2.00 20.29 5.06
C ARG A 162 2.83 19.47 4.08
N LYS A 163 2.81 18.14 4.26
CA LYS A 163 3.49 17.20 3.36
C LYS A 163 2.54 16.12 2.88
N THR A 164 2.57 15.83 1.58
CA THR A 164 1.79 14.76 0.97
C THR A 164 2.67 13.54 0.76
N PHE A 165 2.21 12.42 1.30
CA PHE A 165 2.80 11.10 1.12
C PHE A 165 1.99 10.36 0.07
N ALA A 166 2.56 10.18 -1.13
CA ALA A 166 1.84 9.61 -2.26
C ALA A 166 2.15 8.11 -2.45
N ARG A 167 1.11 7.31 -2.64
CA ARG A 167 1.19 5.88 -2.98
C ARG A 167 2.09 5.06 -2.02
N ILE A 168 2.03 5.37 -0.74
CA ILE A 168 2.74 4.62 0.30
C ILE A 168 2.15 3.22 0.39
N ALA A 169 3.02 2.20 0.23
CA ALA A 169 2.64 0.82 0.47
C ALA A 169 2.60 0.55 1.97
N VAL A 170 1.41 0.30 2.52
CA VAL A 170 1.23 -0.02 3.95
C VAL A 170 1.24 -1.52 4.22
N GLY A 171 1.08 -2.35 3.18
CA GLY A 171 1.20 -3.81 3.28
C GLY A 171 0.18 -4.55 2.42
N PHE A 172 0.05 -5.85 2.70
CA PHE A 172 -0.96 -6.70 2.08
C PHE A 172 -2.24 -6.75 2.92
N ILE A 173 -3.40 -6.62 2.29
CA ILE A 173 -4.71 -6.57 2.94
C ILE A 173 -5.63 -7.66 2.41
N ASN A 174 -6.72 -7.91 3.13
CA ASN A 174 -7.80 -8.75 2.63
C ASN A 174 -8.40 -8.12 1.36
N VAL A 175 -8.55 -8.93 0.31
CA VAL A 175 -9.09 -8.50 -0.99
C VAL A 175 -10.52 -7.96 -0.91
N ASN A 176 -11.27 -8.30 0.14
CA ASN A 176 -12.64 -7.86 0.37
C ASN A 176 -12.75 -6.49 1.08
N ALA A 177 -11.65 -5.81 1.41
CA ALA A 177 -11.70 -4.53 2.12
C ALA A 177 -12.19 -3.40 1.21
N ASP A 178 -13.35 -2.79 1.43
CA ASP A 178 -13.85 -1.72 0.56
C ASP A 178 -13.50 -0.31 1.04
N GLN A 179 -13.10 -0.19 2.30
CA GLN A 179 -12.81 1.09 2.93
C GLN A 179 -11.50 1.02 3.71
N ALA A 180 -10.86 2.18 3.88
CA ALA A 180 -9.67 2.31 4.71
C ALA A 180 -9.70 3.65 5.45
N LYS A 181 -9.26 3.64 6.70
CA LYS A 181 -9.07 4.84 7.50
C LYS A 181 -7.72 4.75 8.19
N CYS A 182 -6.86 5.74 7.96
CA CYS A 182 -5.56 5.84 8.59
C CYS A 182 -5.56 6.87 9.72
N SER A 183 -4.81 6.56 10.77
CA SER A 183 -4.53 7.42 11.90
C SER A 183 -3.02 7.44 12.16
N LEU A 184 -2.55 8.57 12.70
CA LEU A 184 -1.20 8.68 13.23
C LEU A 184 -1.16 8.04 14.62
N VAL A 185 -0.17 7.20 14.90
CA VAL A 185 -0.01 6.57 16.22
C VAL A 185 1.30 6.96 16.90
N ALA A 186 2.33 7.32 16.13
CA ALA A 186 3.58 7.82 16.67
C ALA A 186 4.28 8.78 15.71
N ALA A 187 5.13 9.62 16.25
CA ALA A 187 6.03 10.51 15.54
C ALA A 187 7.18 10.91 16.47
N ARG A 188 8.34 11.24 15.92
CA ARG A 188 9.51 11.71 16.67
C ARG A 188 9.83 13.15 16.31
N ARG A 189 10.34 13.93 17.25
CA ARG A 189 10.93 15.25 16.94
C ARG A 189 12.18 15.04 16.08
N ALA A 190 12.34 15.85 15.02
CA ALA A 190 13.41 15.71 14.05
C ALA A 190 14.75 16.26 14.55
#